data_AF-A0A519EB27-F1
#
_entry.id   AF-A0A519EB27-F1
#
_cell.length_a   1.000
_cell.length_b   1.000
_cell.length_c   1.000
_cell.angle_alpha   90.00
_cell.angle_beta   90.00
_cell.angle_gamma   90.00
#
_symmetry.space_group_name_H-M   'P 1'
#
loop_
_entity.id
_entity.type
_entity.pdbx_description
1 polymer ?
#
loop_
_entity_poly.entity_id
_entity_poly.type
_entity_poly.pdbx_seq_one_letter_code
_entity_poly.pdbx_strand_id
1 'polypeptide(L)'
;MAFAFILKHWSLLAIALLLAAVGFQEVRVNRAHTQTAEVRETLAAERVTYAQAAASAQLAVRVEESRRETEKQESIRHAQEQIALAESNAAGARTAADRLRQQVAALVASGRRGTSNPGAPAGSTAADTNLDLLVNVLDRHSRELVAVGAFADRSRIAGQACERAFDSLVR
;
A
#
# COMPACT_ATOMS: atom_id res chain seq x y z
N MET A 1 78.94 4.23 -62.95
CA MET A 1 79.10 3.00 -62.16
C MET A 1 77.90 2.69 -61.26
N ALA A 2 77.23 3.69 -60.66
CA ALA A 2 76.02 3.48 -59.85
C ALA A 2 74.85 2.79 -60.61
N PHE A 3 74.64 3.11 -61.89
CA PHE A 3 73.52 2.59 -62.68
C PHE A 3 73.61 1.07 -62.97
N ALA A 4 74.81 0.54 -63.20
CA ALA A 4 75.02 -0.89 -63.46
C ALA A 4 74.90 -1.75 -62.18
N PHE A 5 75.26 -1.18 -61.03
CA PHE A 5 75.07 -1.84 -59.72
C PHE A 5 73.58 -1.93 -59.34
N ILE A 6 72.81 -0.88 -59.66
CA ILE A 6 71.35 -0.81 -59.51
C ILE A 6 70.65 -1.86 -60.39
N LEU A 7 71.07 -2.02 -61.65
CA LEU A 7 70.49 -3.03 -62.55
C LEU A 7 70.70 -4.48 -62.06
N LYS A 8 71.85 -4.76 -61.42
CA LYS A 8 72.26 -6.09 -60.92
C LYS A 8 71.60 -6.48 -59.60
N HIS A 9 71.34 -5.52 -58.71
CA HIS A 9 70.79 -5.75 -57.36
C HIS A 9 69.31 -5.35 -57.21
N TRP A 10 68.63 -5.04 -58.32
CA TRP A 10 67.24 -4.59 -58.33
C TRP A 10 66.27 -5.56 -57.64
N SER A 11 66.49 -6.87 -57.75
CA SER A 11 65.67 -7.89 -57.08
C SER A 11 65.76 -7.85 -55.56
N LEU A 12 66.95 -7.62 -54.99
CA LEU A 12 67.12 -7.48 -53.54
C LEU A 12 66.49 -6.19 -53.02
N LEU A 13 66.58 -5.09 -53.79
CA LEU A 13 65.90 -3.84 -53.45
C LEU A 13 64.37 -4.00 -53.48
N ALA A 14 63.83 -4.75 -54.44
CA ALA A 14 62.40 -5.04 -54.51
C ALA A 14 61.92 -5.88 -53.31
N ILE A 15 62.68 -6.91 -52.92
CA ILE A 15 62.36 -7.74 -51.75
C ILE A 15 62.42 -6.92 -50.45
N ALA A 16 63.45 -6.09 -50.27
CA ALA A 16 63.58 -5.23 -49.10
C ALA A 16 62.40 -4.24 -48.99
N LEU A 17 61.96 -3.68 -50.11
CA LEU A 17 60.80 -2.78 -50.16
C LEU A 17 59.50 -3.51 -49.84
N LEU A 18 59.34 -4.75 -50.30
CA LEU A 18 58.17 -5.58 -50.00
C LEU A 18 58.10 -5.94 -48.51
N LEU A 19 59.23 -6.34 -47.91
CA LEU A 19 59.31 -6.59 -46.46
C LEU A 19 59.04 -5.33 -45.64
N ALA A 20 59.56 -4.18 -46.06
CA ALA A 20 59.27 -2.90 -45.43
C ALA A 20 57.77 -2.53 -45.53
N ALA A 21 57.14 -2.79 -46.67
CA ALA A 21 55.71 -2.57 -46.87
C ALA A 21 54.86 -3.50 -45.98
N VAL A 22 55.20 -4.79 -45.89
CA VAL A 22 54.52 -5.74 -45.00
C VAL A 22 54.70 -5.34 -43.53
N GLY A 23 55.92 -5.04 -43.10
CA GLY A 23 56.18 -4.56 -41.74
C GLY A 23 55.39 -3.29 -41.40
N PHE A 24 55.23 -2.37 -42.36
CA PHE A 24 54.41 -1.18 -42.18
C PHE A 24 52.91 -1.50 -42.08
N GLN A 25 52.39 -2.46 -42.87
CA GLN A 25 50.99 -2.90 -42.78
C GLN A 25 50.71 -3.57 -41.44
N GLU A 26 51.59 -4.45 -40.96
CA GLU A 26 51.46 -5.13 -39.66
C GLU A 26 51.43 -4.14 -38.49
N VAL A 27 52.29 -3.11 -38.51
CA VAL A 27 52.26 -2.04 -37.50
C VAL A 27 50.95 -1.26 -37.54
N ARG A 28 50.40 -0.98 -38.73
CA ARG A 28 49.11 -0.28 -38.86
C ARG A 28 47.95 -1.13 -38.34
N VAL A 29 47.90 -2.42 -38.70
CA VAL A 29 46.85 -3.35 -38.29
C VAL A 29 46.92 -3.59 -36.77
N ASN A 30 48.11 -3.82 -36.21
CA ASN A 30 48.30 -3.97 -34.77
C ASN A 30 47.87 -2.70 -34.01
N ARG A 31 48.24 -1.50 -34.49
CA ARG A 31 47.78 -0.23 -33.90
C ARG A 31 46.27 -0.06 -33.97
N ALA A 32 45.64 -0.48 -35.07
CA ALA A 32 44.18 -0.45 -35.18
C ALA A 32 43.52 -1.43 -34.19
N HIS A 33 44.08 -2.63 -34.03
CA HIS A 33 43.59 -3.61 -33.05
C HIS A 33 43.71 -3.09 -31.62
N THR A 34 44.85 -2.51 -31.23
CA THR A 34 45.04 -1.98 -29.86
C THR A 34 44.08 -0.82 -29.57
N GLN A 35 43.87 0.10 -30.52
CA GLN A 35 42.91 1.19 -30.37
C GLN A 35 41.48 0.67 -30.19
N THR A 36 41.08 -0.36 -30.96
CA THR A 36 39.75 -0.95 -30.78
C THR A 36 39.60 -1.71 -29.47
N ALA A 37 40.68 -2.34 -28.97
CA ALA A 37 40.67 -3.04 -27.69
C ALA A 37 40.53 -2.07 -26.52
N GLU A 38 41.29 -0.97 -26.54
CA GLU A 38 41.22 0.08 -25.53
C GLU A 38 39.82 0.72 -25.47
N VAL A 39 39.25 1.07 -26.63
CA VAL A 39 37.87 1.62 -26.70
C VAL A 39 36.83 0.62 -26.18
N ARG A 40 37.00 -0.69 -26.45
CA ARG A 40 36.07 -1.71 -25.93
C ARG A 40 36.17 -1.84 -24.41
N GLU A 41 37.37 -1.75 -23.86
CA GLU A 41 37.61 -1.82 -22.42
C GLU A 41 36.99 -0.61 -21.71
N THR A 42 37.21 0.61 -22.22
CA THR A 42 36.61 1.82 -21.64
C THR A 42 35.09 1.79 -21.71
N LEU A 43 34.52 1.42 -22.86
CA LEU A 43 33.07 1.26 -22.99
C LEU A 43 32.51 0.16 -22.09
N ALA A 44 33.25 -0.94 -21.88
CA ALA A 44 32.83 -1.99 -20.95
C ALA A 44 32.84 -1.48 -19.50
N ALA A 45 33.88 -0.76 -19.10
CA ALA A 45 33.97 -0.14 -17.77
C ALA A 45 32.84 0.87 -17.54
N GLU A 46 32.57 1.75 -18.51
CA GLU A 46 31.45 2.70 -18.47
C GLU A 46 30.10 1.99 -18.37
N ARG A 47 29.86 0.94 -19.16
CA ARG A 47 28.60 0.17 -19.07
C ARG A 47 28.39 -0.43 -17.69
N VAL A 48 29.45 -0.94 -17.06
CA VAL A 48 29.37 -1.49 -15.69
C VAL A 48 29.03 -0.40 -14.69
N THR A 49 29.66 0.79 -14.76
CA THR A 49 29.35 1.89 -13.84
C THR A 49 27.92 2.40 -14.03
N TYR A 50 27.44 2.55 -15.27
CA TYR A 50 26.04 2.90 -15.54
C TYR A 50 25.07 1.83 -15.07
N ALA A 51 25.37 0.54 -15.28
CA ALA A 51 24.54 -0.56 -14.81
C ALA A 51 24.46 -0.60 -13.29
N GLN A 52 25.58 -0.38 -12.59
CA GLN A 52 25.61 -0.29 -11.12
C GLN A 52 24.83 0.92 -10.61
N ALA A 53 24.98 2.09 -11.23
CA ALA A 53 24.22 3.29 -10.88
C ALA A 53 22.71 3.11 -11.12
N ALA A 54 22.33 2.46 -12.23
CA ALA A 54 20.94 2.14 -12.51
C ALA A 54 20.38 1.13 -11.50
N ALA A 55 21.14 0.09 -11.15
CA ALA A 55 20.74 -0.90 -10.16
C ALA A 55 20.58 -0.27 -8.76
N SER A 56 21.51 0.58 -8.33
CA SER A 56 21.39 1.26 -7.03
C SER A 56 20.21 2.24 -6.99
N ALA A 57 19.96 2.98 -8.07
CA ALA A 57 18.79 3.84 -8.19
C ALA A 57 17.48 3.04 -8.14
N GLN A 58 17.40 1.90 -8.83
CA GLN A 58 16.24 1.01 -8.77
C GLN A 58 16.03 0.45 -7.37
N LEU A 59 17.09 0.01 -6.68
CA LEU A 59 16.99 -0.49 -5.31
C LEU A 59 16.49 0.61 -4.35
N ALA A 60 16.98 1.84 -4.49
CA ALA A 60 16.51 2.97 -3.69
C ALA A 60 15.01 3.23 -3.89
N VAL A 61 14.54 3.20 -5.14
CA VAL A 61 13.11 3.33 -5.45
C VAL A 61 12.30 2.18 -4.86
N ARG A 62 12.76 0.93 -5.00
CA ARG A 62 12.07 -0.26 -4.47
C ARG A 62 11.98 -0.24 -2.93
N VAL A 63 13.02 0.22 -2.25
CA VAL A 63 13.01 0.38 -0.78
C VAL A 63 11.96 1.41 -0.38
N GLU A 64 11.89 2.55 -1.06
CA GLU A 64 10.92 3.59 -0.76
C GLU A 64 9.48 3.16 -1.10
N GLU A 65 9.28 2.46 -2.23
CA GLU A 65 7.99 1.83 -2.57
C GLU A 65 7.56 0.83 -1.49
N SER A 66 8.47 -0.03 -1.04
CA SER A 66 8.20 -1.02 0.01
C SER A 66 7.88 -0.35 1.35
N ARG A 67 8.55 0.75 1.69
CA ARG A 67 8.27 1.55 2.89
C ARG A 67 6.84 2.09 2.84
N ARG A 68 6.49 2.79 1.76
CA ARG A 68 5.16 3.37 1.54
C ARG A 68 4.06 2.33 1.54
N GLU A 69 4.32 1.16 0.95
CA GLU A 69 3.35 0.07 0.92
C GLU A 69 3.12 -0.52 2.31
N THR A 70 4.18 -0.66 3.11
CA THR A 70 4.08 -1.13 4.50
C THR A 70 3.24 -0.16 5.34
N GLU A 71 3.49 1.14 5.25
CA GLU A 71 2.74 2.18 5.97
C GLU A 71 1.25 2.19 5.57
N LYS A 72 0.96 2.04 4.27
CA LYS A 72 -0.44 1.89 3.79
C LYS A 72 -1.11 0.65 4.37
N GLN A 73 -0.43 -0.49 4.33
CA GLN A 73 -0.99 -1.75 4.84
C GLN A 73 -1.24 -1.69 6.35
N GLU A 74 -0.37 -1.03 7.11
CA GLU A 74 -0.58 -0.77 8.53
C GLU A 74 -1.81 0.08 8.78
N SER A 75 -1.98 1.18 8.03
CA SER A 75 -3.16 2.05 8.12
C SER A 75 -4.46 1.29 7.79
N ILE A 76 -4.46 0.50 6.72
CA ILE A 76 -5.60 -0.34 6.31
C ILE A 76 -5.94 -1.36 7.40
N ARG A 77 -4.94 -2.07 7.93
CA ARG A 77 -5.13 -3.06 9.00
C ARG A 77 -5.74 -2.45 10.24
N HIS A 78 -5.20 -1.31 10.69
CA HIS A 78 -5.75 -0.59 11.82
C HIS A 78 -7.21 -0.16 11.55
N ALA A 79 -7.53 0.32 10.35
CA ALA A 79 -8.91 0.68 10.02
C ALA A 79 -9.84 -0.56 10.08
N GLN A 80 -9.40 -1.71 9.56
CA GLN A 80 -10.15 -2.96 9.60
C GLN A 80 -10.38 -3.46 11.04
N GLU A 81 -9.37 -3.39 11.90
CA GLU A 81 -9.51 -3.75 13.32
C GLU A 81 -10.55 -2.87 14.03
N GLN A 82 -10.55 -1.57 13.76
CA GLN A 82 -11.51 -0.65 14.33
C GLN A 82 -12.93 -0.89 13.81
N ILE A 83 -13.08 -1.27 12.53
CA ILE A 83 -14.38 -1.68 11.95
C ILE A 83 -14.89 -2.92 12.66
N ALA A 84 -14.07 -3.95 12.82
CA ALA A 84 -14.46 -5.19 13.50
C ALA A 84 -14.88 -4.92 14.96
N LEU A 85 -14.14 -4.06 15.67
CA LEU A 85 -14.51 -3.65 17.02
C LEU A 85 -15.85 -2.90 17.05
N ALA A 86 -16.07 -1.95 16.14
CA ALA A 86 -17.32 -1.20 16.04
C ALA A 86 -18.51 -2.12 15.70
N GLU A 87 -18.33 -3.09 14.81
CA GLU A 87 -19.35 -4.08 14.48
C GLU A 87 -19.72 -4.95 15.69
N SER A 88 -18.72 -5.42 16.45
CA SER A 88 -18.92 -6.14 17.70
C SER A 88 -19.69 -5.30 18.73
N ASN A 89 -19.29 -4.03 18.91
CA ASN A 89 -19.96 -3.11 19.82
C ASN A 89 -21.41 -2.84 19.41
N ALA A 90 -21.66 -2.65 18.11
CA ALA A 90 -23.01 -2.46 17.57
C ALA A 90 -23.88 -3.71 17.77
N ALA A 91 -23.33 -4.92 17.58
CA ALA A 91 -24.04 -6.18 17.86
C ALA A 91 -24.36 -6.33 19.37
N GLY A 92 -23.41 -5.98 20.23
CA GLY A 92 -23.62 -5.92 21.68
C GLY A 92 -24.73 -4.96 22.07
N ALA A 93 -24.74 -3.74 21.51
CA ALA A 93 -25.77 -2.74 21.75
C ALA A 93 -27.17 -3.19 21.30
N ARG A 94 -27.28 -3.83 20.12
CA ARG A 94 -28.54 -4.42 19.64
C ARG A 94 -29.06 -5.49 20.60
N THR A 95 -28.18 -6.39 21.01
CA THR A 95 -28.52 -7.46 21.95
C THR A 95 -28.99 -6.90 23.30
N ALA A 96 -28.31 -5.86 23.81
CA ALA A 96 -28.72 -5.17 25.04
C ALA A 96 -30.09 -4.49 24.89
N ALA A 97 -30.35 -3.83 23.76
CA ALA A 97 -31.65 -3.23 23.46
C ALA A 97 -32.76 -4.28 23.39
N ASP A 98 -32.52 -5.44 22.78
CA ASP A 98 -33.50 -6.53 22.73
C ASP A 98 -33.80 -7.11 24.10
N ARG A 99 -32.78 -7.31 24.95
CA ARG A 99 -32.98 -7.73 26.35
C ARG A 99 -33.79 -6.69 27.13
N LEU A 100 -33.50 -5.41 26.95
CA LEU A 100 -34.27 -4.33 27.59
C LEU A 100 -35.73 -4.37 27.16
N ARG A 101 -36.03 -4.55 25.86
CA ARG A 101 -37.40 -4.71 25.35
C ARG A 101 -38.12 -5.89 25.99
N GLN A 102 -37.45 -7.03 26.12
CA GLN A 102 -38.01 -8.22 26.75
C GLN A 102 -38.33 -7.99 28.23
N GLN A 103 -37.42 -7.35 28.97
CA GLN A 103 -37.63 -7.01 30.38
C GLN A 103 -38.78 -6.02 30.56
N VAL A 104 -38.84 -4.98 29.72
CA VAL A 104 -39.94 -3.99 29.73
C VAL A 104 -41.26 -4.67 29.40
N ALA A 105 -41.33 -5.54 28.40
CA ALA A 105 -42.53 -6.29 28.06
C ALA A 105 -43.00 -7.18 29.23
N ALA A 106 -42.07 -7.86 29.90
CA ALA A 106 -42.39 -8.66 31.09
C ALA A 106 -42.93 -7.81 32.25
N LEU A 107 -42.37 -6.61 32.45
CA LEU A 107 -42.80 -5.65 33.47
C LEU A 107 -44.19 -5.08 33.18
N VAL A 108 -44.47 -4.73 31.92
CA VAL A 108 -45.80 -4.27 31.48
C VAL A 108 -46.83 -5.38 31.69
N ALA A 109 -46.50 -6.62 31.33
CA ALA A 109 -47.39 -7.76 31.51
C ALA A 109 -47.64 -8.11 32.99
N SER A 110 -46.66 -7.95 33.88
CA SER A 110 -46.86 -8.13 35.32
C SER A 110 -47.70 -7.01 35.93
N GLY A 111 -47.46 -5.75 35.54
CA GLY A 111 -48.26 -4.60 35.97
C GLY A 111 -49.74 -4.73 35.61
N ARG A 112 -50.05 -5.10 34.36
CA ARG A 112 -51.43 -5.33 33.89
C ARG A 112 -52.11 -6.53 34.56
N ARG A 113 -51.35 -7.55 34.99
CA ARG A 113 -51.89 -8.68 35.79
C ARG A 113 -52.22 -8.29 37.23
N GLY A 114 -51.45 -7.37 37.83
CA GLY A 114 -51.73 -6.85 39.17
C GLY A 114 -53.04 -6.08 39.28
N THR A 115 -53.45 -5.38 38.22
CA THR A 115 -54.71 -4.61 38.15
C THR A 115 -55.95 -5.46 37.84
N SER A 116 -55.77 -6.72 37.43
CA SER A 116 -56.85 -7.66 37.13
C SER A 116 -57.18 -8.62 38.29
N ASN A 117 -56.57 -8.42 39.45
CA ASN A 117 -56.87 -9.16 40.67
C ASN A 117 -58.23 -8.68 41.24
N PRO A 118 -59.19 -9.55 41.64
CA PRO A 118 -60.56 -9.15 41.99
C PRO A 118 -60.71 -8.16 43.17
N GLY A 119 -59.63 -7.89 43.92
CA GLY A 119 -59.59 -6.93 45.02
C GLY A 119 -58.69 -5.71 44.81
N ALA A 120 -58.03 -5.59 43.66
CA ALA A 120 -57.22 -4.40 43.32
C ALA A 120 -58.13 -3.31 42.71
N PRO A 121 -57.92 -2.02 43.02
CA PRO A 121 -58.62 -0.96 42.29
C PRO A 121 -58.29 -1.08 40.80
N ALA A 122 -59.32 -1.06 39.96
CA ALA A 122 -59.16 -1.18 38.52
C ALA A 122 -58.17 -0.10 38.03
N GLY A 123 -57.14 -0.51 37.29
CA GLY A 123 -56.23 0.43 36.64
C GLY A 123 -57.02 1.37 35.73
N SER A 124 -56.72 2.67 35.76
CA SER A 124 -57.39 3.63 34.89
C SER A 124 -56.85 3.54 33.47
N THR A 125 -57.71 3.69 32.46
CA THR A 125 -57.34 3.70 31.03
C THR A 125 -56.27 4.75 30.72
N ALA A 126 -56.25 5.86 31.46
CA ALA A 126 -55.24 6.89 31.35
C ALA A 126 -53.85 6.41 31.80
N ALA A 127 -53.76 5.57 32.84
CA ALA A 127 -52.49 5.00 33.30
C ALA A 127 -51.89 4.02 32.28
N ASP A 128 -52.72 3.17 31.67
CA ASP A 128 -52.29 2.24 30.62
C ASP A 128 -51.80 2.98 29.36
N THR A 129 -52.51 4.05 28.97
CA THR A 129 -52.13 4.89 27.81
C THR A 129 -50.79 5.58 28.02
N ASN A 130 -50.52 6.08 29.23
CA ASN A 130 -49.23 6.71 29.56
C ASN A 130 -48.08 5.69 29.58
N LEU A 131 -48.34 4.47 30.05
CA LEU A 131 -47.35 3.39 30.02
C LEU A 131 -47.00 2.98 28.57
N ASP A 132 -48.01 2.84 27.72
CA ASP A 132 -47.82 2.47 26.31
C ASP A 132 -47.04 3.57 25.54
N LEU A 133 -47.30 4.85 25.85
CA LEU A 133 -46.51 5.96 25.32
C LEU A 133 -45.03 5.87 25.74
N LEU A 134 -44.74 5.63 27.01
CA LEU A 134 -43.37 5.49 27.51
C LEU A 134 -42.63 4.33 26.84
N VAL A 135 -43.30 3.18 26.68
CA VAL A 135 -42.74 2.01 25.97
C VAL A 135 -42.44 2.36 24.52
N ASN A 136 -43.34 3.06 23.83
CA ASN A 136 -43.12 3.50 22.46
C ASN A 136 -41.92 4.46 22.33
N VAL A 137 -41.82 5.45 23.22
CA VAL A 137 -40.71 6.41 23.25
C VAL A 137 -39.39 5.69 23.52
N LEU A 138 -39.34 4.79 24.51
CA LEU A 138 -38.13 4.02 24.83
C LEU A 138 -37.67 3.17 23.65
N ASP A 139 -38.60 2.51 22.96
CA ASP A 139 -38.31 1.65 21.82
C ASP A 139 -37.81 2.45 20.61
N ARG A 140 -38.44 3.60 20.30
CA ARG A 140 -37.98 4.53 19.27
C ARG A 140 -36.58 5.08 19.60
N HIS A 141 -36.39 5.58 20.82
CA HIS A 141 -35.12 6.18 21.23
C HIS A 141 -33.99 5.15 21.24
N SER A 142 -34.25 3.92 21.72
CA SER A 142 -33.26 2.84 21.72
C SER A 142 -32.83 2.45 20.30
N ARG A 143 -33.77 2.40 19.33
CA ARG A 143 -33.42 2.17 17.92
C ARG A 143 -32.57 3.31 17.35
N GLU A 144 -32.93 4.54 17.65
CA GLU A 144 -32.21 5.72 17.20
C GLU A 144 -30.78 5.76 17.75
N LEU A 145 -30.58 5.49 19.04
CA LEU A 145 -29.26 5.45 19.66
C LEU A 145 -28.33 4.42 19.00
N VAL A 146 -28.85 3.23 18.67
CA VAL A 146 -28.07 2.21 17.94
C VAL A 146 -27.68 2.70 16.55
N ALA A 147 -28.59 3.36 15.83
CA ALA A 147 -28.33 3.89 14.50
C ALA A 147 -27.31 5.04 14.51
N VAL A 148 -27.46 5.99 15.44
CA VAL A 148 -26.55 7.12 15.64
C VAL A 148 -25.17 6.62 16.06
N GLY A 149 -25.08 5.66 16.98
CA GLY A 149 -23.81 5.04 17.37
C GLY A 149 -23.08 4.42 16.19
N ALA A 150 -23.78 3.61 15.38
CA ALA A 150 -23.20 2.99 14.19
C ALA A 150 -22.77 4.01 13.12
N PHE A 151 -23.45 5.17 13.02
CA PHE A 151 -23.01 6.26 12.15
C PHE A 151 -21.77 6.97 12.70
N ALA A 152 -21.76 7.27 14.00
CA ALA A 152 -20.65 7.93 14.68
C ALA A 152 -19.37 7.09 14.59
N ASP A 153 -19.45 5.78 14.83
CA ASP A 153 -18.31 4.86 14.71
C ASP A 153 -17.74 4.84 13.30
N ARG A 154 -18.58 4.72 12.27
CA ARG A 154 -18.14 4.76 10.87
C ARG A 154 -17.47 6.08 10.51
N SER A 155 -18.05 7.20 10.95
CA SER A 155 -17.51 8.53 10.68
C SER A 155 -16.16 8.73 11.37
N ARG A 156 -16.04 8.28 12.63
CA ARG A 156 -14.79 8.32 13.39
C ARG A 156 -13.70 7.46 12.74
N ILE A 157 -14.03 6.23 12.35
CA ILE A 157 -13.08 5.33 11.69
C ILE A 157 -12.58 5.93 10.37
N ALA A 158 -13.49 6.47 9.56
CA ALA A 158 -13.13 7.13 8.31
C ALA A 158 -12.22 8.34 8.56
N GLY A 159 -12.54 9.19 9.53
CA GLY A 159 -11.71 10.33 9.92
C GLY A 159 -10.30 9.91 10.35
N GLN A 160 -10.20 8.91 11.24
CA GLN A 160 -8.91 8.38 11.70
C GLN A 160 -8.10 7.76 10.56
N ALA A 161 -8.75 7.09 9.60
CA ALA A 161 -8.08 6.56 8.42
C ALA A 161 -7.52 7.68 7.53
N CYS A 162 -8.29 8.77 7.33
CA CYS A 162 -7.83 9.95 6.59
C CYS A 162 -6.63 10.63 7.28
N GLU A 163 -6.69 10.83 8.60
CA GLU A 163 -5.60 11.42 9.38
C GLU A 163 -4.32 10.59 9.25
N ARG A 164 -4.39 9.27 9.46
CA ARG A 164 -3.20 8.41 9.32
C ARG A 164 -2.66 8.36 7.90
N ALA A 165 -3.55 8.34 6.90
CA ALA A 165 -3.13 8.40 5.51
C ALA A 165 -2.39 9.71 5.23
N PHE A 166 -2.86 10.83 5.75
CA PHE A 166 -2.17 12.11 5.62
C PHE A 166 -0.83 12.13 6.35
N ASP A 167 -0.76 11.63 7.59
CA ASP A 167 0.48 11.52 8.34
C ASP A 167 1.55 10.68 7.63
N SER A 168 1.14 9.65 6.89
CA SER A 168 2.05 8.83 6.05
C SER A 168 2.62 9.59 4.84
N LEU A 169 1.97 10.67 4.40
CA LEU A 169 2.46 11.49 3.28
C LEU A 169 3.42 12.59 3.75
N VAL A 170 3.30 13.04 5.00
CA VAL A 170 4.06 14.16 5.56
C VAL A 170 5.32 13.69 6.30
N ARG A 171 5.43 12.40 6.62
CA ARG A 171 6.58 11.79 7.31
C ARG A 171 7.66 11.27 6.35
#